data_AF-A0A7X2SWJ8-F1
#
_entry.id   AF-A0A7X2SWJ8-F1
#
_cell.length_a   1.000
_cell.length_b   1.000
_cell.length_c   1.000
_cell.angle_alpha   90.00
_cell.angle_beta   90.00
_cell.angle_gamma   90.00
#
_symmetry.space_group_name_H-M   'P 1'
#
loop_
_entity.id
_entity.type
_entity.pdbx_description
1 polymer ?
#
loop_
_entity_poly.entity_id
_entity_poly.type
_entity_poly.pdbx_seq_one_letter_code
_entity_poly.pdbx_strand_id
1 'polypeptide(L)' 'MNNLNSTTAASWHGASLELRDLTLAYGPIEVLRNVSLRVAPGSTTCIIGPS' A
#
# COMPACT_ATOMS: atom_id res chain seq x y z
N MET A 1 -40.76 -6.19 19.05
CA MET A 1 -40.27 -5.85 17.71
C MET A 1 -39.74 -4.42 17.75
N ASN A 2 -38.49 -4.03 17.48
CA ASN A 2 -37.33 -4.66 16.86
C ASN A 2 -36.03 -4.10 17.47
N ASN A 3 -35.00 -4.94 17.42
CA ASN A 3 -33.62 -4.80 17.87
C ASN A 3 -32.74 -4.12 16.79
N LEU A 4 -32.20 -2.94 17.08
CA LEU A 4 -31.23 -2.23 16.24
C LEU A 4 -29.81 -2.50 16.77
N ASN A 5 -29.13 -3.49 16.20
CA ASN A 5 -27.70 -3.69 16.40
C ASN A 5 -26.93 -2.79 15.43
N SER A 6 -26.51 -1.62 15.92
CA SER A 6 -25.58 -0.75 15.20
C SER A 6 -24.20 -1.43 15.15
N THR A 7 -23.98 -2.30 14.17
CA THR A 7 -22.64 -2.80 13.86
C THR A 7 -21.83 -1.61 13.34
N THR A 8 -21.00 -1.03 14.21
CA THR A 8 -19.95 -0.09 13.79
C THR A 8 -19.09 -0.84 12.77
N ALA A 9 -19.35 -0.61 11.48
CA ALA A 9 -18.47 -1.06 10.41
C ALA A 9 -17.10 -0.49 10.75
N ALA A 10 -16.16 -1.38 11.05
CA ALA A 10 -14.91 -0.97 11.61
C ALA A 10 -14.18 -0.08 10.58
N SER A 11 -13.93 1.18 10.94
CA SER A 11 -13.34 2.15 10.03
C SER A 11 -11.85 1.84 9.92
N TRP A 12 -11.45 1.23 8.81
CA TRP A 12 -10.04 0.97 8.54
C TRP A 12 -9.32 2.29 8.34
N HIS A 13 -8.58 2.69 9.36
CA HIS A 13 -7.60 3.74 9.27
C HIS A 13 -6.34 3.13 8.65
N GLY A 14 -6.25 3.20 7.32
CA GLY A 14 -5.07 2.71 6.61
C GLY A 14 -3.82 3.49 7.04
N ALA A 15 -2.75 2.79 7.39
CA ALA A 15 -1.45 3.40 7.65
C ALA A 15 -0.87 4.01 6.36
N SER A 16 0.01 5.00 6.50
CA SER A 16 0.87 5.46 5.40
C SER A 16 2.07 4.52 5.20
N LEU A 17 2.58 4.46 3.98
CA LEU A 17 3.85 3.80 3.65
C LEU A 17 4.78 4.79 2.95
N GLU A 18 6.05 4.75 3.32
CA GLU A 18 7.11 5.47 2.63
C GLU A 18 8.28 4.53 2.33
N LEU A 19 8.69 4.52 1.07
CA LEU A 19 9.83 3.79 0.54
C LEU A 19 10.80 4.82 -0.02
N ARG A 20 12.06 4.76 0.41
CA ARG A 20 13.11 5.69 -0.02
C ARG A 20 14.25 4.88 -0.61
N ASP A 21 14.62 5.24 -1.83
CA ASP A 21 15.80 4.74 -2.53
C ASP A 21 15.90 3.20 -2.55
N LEU A 22 14.76 2.51 -2.74
CA LEU A 22 14.73 1.05 -2.77
C LEU A 22 15.47 0.52 -3.99
N THR A 23 16.45 -0.34 -3.73
CA THR A 23 17.14 -1.14 -4.74
C THR A 23 16.92 -2.62 -4.43
N LEU A 24 16.54 -3.40 -5.44
CA LEU A 24 16.26 -4.84 -5.33
C LEU A 24 16.96 -5.58 -6.46
N ALA A 25 17.63 -6.69 -6.13
CA ALA A 25 18.26 -7.57 -7.09
C ALA A 25 17.93 -9.04 -6.83
N TYR A 26 17.82 -9.81 -7.90
CA TYR A 26 17.82 -11.28 -7.88
C TYR A 26 19.17 -11.76 -8.40
N GLY A 27 20.07 -12.13 -7.48
CA GLY A 27 21.45 -12.45 -7.82
C GLY A 27 22.15 -11.27 -8.50
N PRO A 28 22.72 -11.43 -9.70
CA PRO A 28 23.41 -10.36 -10.40
C PRO A 28 22.47 -9.35 -11.10
N ILE A 29 21.16 -9.63 -11.17
CA ILE A 29 20.20 -8.81 -11.92
C ILE A 29 19.46 -7.86 -10.97
N GLU A 30 19.72 -6.57 -11.13
CA GLU A 30 19.00 -5.51 -10.42
C GLU A 30 17.67 -5.19 -11.13
N VAL A 31 16.57 -5.37 -10.42
CA VAL A 31 15.18 -5.26 -10.91
C VAL A 31 14.46 -4.00 -10.45
N LEU A 32 14.86 -3.42 -9.33
CA LEU A 32 14.44 -2.07 -8.90
C LEU A 32 15.69 -1.24 -8.63
N ARG A 33 15.72 -0.01 -9.15
CA ARG A 33 16.88 0.88 -9.06
C ARG A 33 16.47 2.21 -8.45
N ASN A 34 16.92 2.49 -7.21
CA ASN A 34 16.66 3.75 -6.50
C ASN A 34 15.19 4.21 -6.56
N VAL A 35 14.25 3.30 -6.28
CA VAL A 35 12.82 3.61 -6.36
C VAL A 35 12.33 4.19 -5.04
N SER A 36 11.75 5.39 -5.11
CA SER A 36 11.06 6.01 -3.98
C SER A 36 9.55 6.06 -4.25
N LEU A 37 8.73 5.67 -3.24
CA LEU A 37 7.27 5.61 -3.34
C LEU A 37 6.64 6.06 -2.01
N ARG A 38 5.56 6.83 -2.09
CA ARG A 38 4.73 7.19 -0.94
C ARG A 38 3.29 6.78 -1.17
N VAL A 39 2.70 6.10 -0.19
CA VAL A 39 1.27 5.77 -0.15
C VAL A 39 0.63 6.51 1.01
N ALA A 40 -0.42 7.28 0.71
CA ALA A 40 -1.13 8.06 1.71
C ALA A 40 -2.04 7.17 2.58
N PRO A 41 -2.27 7.53 3.85
CA PRO A 41 -3.25 6.87 4.71
C PRO A 41 -4.63 6.77 4.04
N GLY A 42 -5.29 5.63 4.16
CA GLY A 42 -6.64 5.42 3.63
C GLY A 42 -6.78 5.53 2.11
N SER A 43 -5.67 5.48 1.36
CA SER A 43 -5.68 5.50 -0.10
C SER A 43 -5.37 4.12 -0.70
N THR A 44 -5.83 3.91 -1.93
CA THR A 44 -5.43 2.78 -2.76
C THR A 44 -4.49 3.28 -3.84
N THR A 45 -3.23 2.83 -3.83
CA THR A 45 -2.24 3.15 -4.88
C THR A 45 -2.05 1.96 -5.80
N CYS A 46 -2.38 2.12 -7.07
CA CYS A 46 -2.16 1.10 -8.10
C CYS A 46 -0.77 1.24 -8.74
N ILE A 47 -0.03 0.14 -8.86
CA ILE A 47 1.23 0.08 -9.60
C ILE A 47 0.97 -0.59 -10.94
N ILE A 48 1.47 0.01 -12.03
CA ILE A 48 1.32 -0.48 -13.40
C ILE A 48 2.67 -0.52 -14.11
N GLY A 49 2.82 -1.40 -15.09
CA GLY A 49 4.02 -1.51 -15.91
C GLY A 49 3.84 -2.47 -17.08
N PRO A 50 4.71 -2.38 -18.11
CA PRO A 50 4.75 -3.36 -19.20
C PRO A 50 5.15 -4.76 -18.69
N SER A 51 4.77 -5.78 -19.46
CA SER A 51 5.23 -7.17 -19.27
C SER A 51 6.57 -7.42 -19.94
#